data_AF-A0A9P5N8U9-F1
#
_entry.id   AF-A0A9P5N8U9-F1
#
_cell.length_a   1.000
_cell.length_b   1.000
_cell.length_c   1.000
_cell.angle_alpha   90.00
_cell.angle_beta   90.00
_cell.angle_gamma   90.00
#
_symmetry.space_group_name_H-M   'P 1'
#
loop_
_entity.id
_entity.type
_entity.pdbx_description
1 polymer ?
#
loop_
_entity_poly.entity_id
_entity_poly.type
_entity_poly.pdbx_seq_one_letter_code
_entity_poly.pdbx_strand_id
1 'polypeptide(L)'
;MVGKVIAFSSKGGGKNGKHSDVTESSNIAAVSNIALQVFQYRNHGREFRAVTDATVTFQTKQFLIIPSFQSLCLLDAKIPDNTLNGSFIEMPDLDLERFRALKDANEQIVAALKLSRKRKVEGLDLEE
;
A
#
# COMPACT_ATOMS: atom_id res chain seq x y z
N MET A 1 7.61 -2.32 -1.92
CA MET A 1 7.25 -1.28 -2.91
C MET A 1 6.62 -0.12 -2.17
N VAL A 2 6.56 1.06 -2.80
CA VAL A 2 5.81 2.22 -2.30
C VAL A 2 4.82 2.63 -3.38
N GLY A 3 3.63 3.10 -2.98
CA GLY A 3 2.57 3.49 -3.91
C GLY A 3 2.21 4.96 -3.73
N LYS A 4 2.08 5.70 -4.83
CA LYS A 4 1.46 7.03 -4.83
C LYS A 4 -0.02 6.90 -5.17
N VAL A 5 -0.89 7.43 -4.31
CA VAL A 5 -2.34 7.41 -4.51
C VAL A 5 -2.72 8.30 -5.69
N ILE A 6 -3.57 7.75 -6.57
CA ILE A 6 -4.16 8.44 -7.71
C ILE A 6 -5.65 8.68 -7.46
N ALA A 7 -6.34 7.66 -6.96
CA ALA A 7 -7.76 7.70 -6.68
C ALA A 7 -8.14 6.73 -5.57
N PHE A 8 -9.17 7.08 -4.81
CA PHE A 8 -9.84 6.16 -3.90
C PHE A 8 -11.20 5.79 -4.49
N SER A 9 -11.65 4.58 -4.18
CA SER A 9 -13.03 4.18 -4.41
C SER A 9 -13.64 3.74 -3.10
N SER A 10 -14.76 4.35 -2.72
CA SER A 10 -15.56 3.90 -1.59
C SER A 10 -16.75 3.09 -2.09
N LYS A 11 -17.18 2.10 -1.31
CA LYS A 11 -18.36 1.31 -1.61
C LYS A 11 -19.52 1.91 -0.83
N GLY A 12 -20.59 2.28 -1.55
CA GLY A 12 -21.83 2.72 -0.92
C GLY A 12 -22.48 1.61 -0.07
N GLY A 13 -23.61 1.92 0.57
CA GLY A 13 -24.28 1.02 1.50
C GLY A 13 -24.56 -0.39 0.94
N GLY A 14 -24.09 -1.41 1.66
CA GLY A 14 -24.44 -2.83 1.46
C GLY A 14 -23.45 -3.68 0.65
N LYS A 15 -23.64 -5.01 0.70
CA LYS A 15 -22.78 -6.03 0.08
C LYS A 15 -22.58 -5.85 -1.44
N ASN A 16 -23.46 -5.09 -2.11
CA ASN A 16 -23.42 -4.77 -3.54
C ASN A 16 -23.57 -3.26 -3.84
N GLY A 17 -23.25 -2.38 -2.88
CA GLY A 17 -23.29 -0.94 -3.11
C GLY A 17 -22.39 -0.53 -4.29
N LYS A 18 -22.83 0.45 -5.08
CA LYS A 18 -22.02 1.01 -6.18
C LYS A 18 -20.72 1.59 -5.59
N HIS A 19 -19.62 1.37 -6.29
CA HIS A 19 -18.37 2.06 -5.97
C HIS A 19 -18.45 3.48 -6.52
N SER A 20 -18.19 4.47 -5.66
CA SER A 20 -18.05 5.87 -6.04
C SER A 20 -16.59 6.28 -5.94
N ASP A 21 -16.15 7.09 -6.89
CA ASP A 21 -14.84 7.74 -6.80
C ASP A 21 -14.84 8.74 -5.65
N VAL A 22 -13.78 8.69 -4.87
CA VAL A 22 -13.56 9.56 -3.72
C VAL A 22 -12.19 10.20 -3.90
N THR A 23 -12.14 11.53 -3.81
CA THR A 23 -10.93 12.32 -3.98
C THR A 23 -10.05 12.28 -2.74
N GLU A 24 -10.64 12.20 -1.55
CA GLU A 24 -9.95 12.20 -0.27
C GLU A 24 -10.69 11.38 0.78
N SER A 25 -9.96 10.72 1.67
CA SER A 25 -10.52 10.09 2.86
C SER A 25 -9.55 10.24 4.02
N SER A 26 -10.05 10.69 5.17
CA SER A 26 -9.30 10.71 6.43
C SER A 26 -9.21 9.33 7.10
N ASN A 27 -9.98 8.35 6.61
CA ASN A 27 -10.04 7.01 7.17
C ASN A 27 -9.86 5.95 6.08
N ILE A 28 -8.78 5.18 6.17
CA ILE A 28 -8.46 4.11 5.22
C ILE A 28 -9.54 3.00 5.20
N ALA A 29 -10.23 2.78 6.32
CA ALA A 29 -11.30 1.79 6.43
C ALA A 29 -12.59 2.20 5.71
N ALA A 30 -12.78 3.50 5.43
CA ALA A 30 -13.90 4.00 4.64
C ALA A 30 -13.69 3.80 3.11
N VAL A 31 -12.48 3.42 2.72
CA VAL A 31 -12.10 3.15 1.33
C VAL A 31 -12.15 1.65 1.08
N SER A 32 -12.71 1.25 -0.06
CA SER A 32 -12.73 -0.15 -0.47
C SER A 32 -11.50 -0.49 -1.31
N ASN A 33 -11.20 0.34 -2.31
CA ASN A 33 -10.08 0.15 -3.22
C ASN A 33 -9.25 1.43 -3.35
N ILE A 34 -7.95 1.26 -3.56
CA ILE A 34 -6.98 2.33 -3.74
C ILE A 34 -6.26 2.10 -5.06
N ALA A 35 -6.36 3.06 -5.97
CA ALA A 35 -5.58 3.08 -7.20
C ALA A 35 -4.23 3.78 -6.95
N LEU A 36 -3.14 3.09 -7.25
CA LEU A 36 -1.77 3.50 -6.96
C LEU A 36 -0.90 3.46 -8.21
N GLN A 37 -0.01 4.45 -8.38
CA GLN A 37 1.21 4.27 -9.16
C GLN A 37 2.28 3.62 -8.26
N VAL A 38 2.89 2.56 -8.74
CA VAL A 38 3.88 1.79 -7.97
C VAL A 38 5.29 2.28 -8.25
N PHE A 39 6.06 2.43 -7.18
CA PHE A 39 7.49 2.69 -7.20
C PHE A 39 8.23 1.55 -6.50
N GLN A 40 9.18 0.94 -7.21
CA GLN A 40 9.95 -0.19 -6.72
C GLN A 40 11.32 0.26 -6.22
N TYR A 41 11.68 -0.19 -5.02
CA TYR A 41 13.02 -0.06 -4.49
C TYR A 41 13.98 -0.96 -5.28
N ARG A 42 15.01 -0.37 -5.90
CA ARG A 42 16.15 -1.11 -6.47
C ARG A 42 17.28 -1.06 -5.44
N ASN A 43 17.92 -2.20 -5.19
CA ASN A 43 18.93 -2.34 -4.15
C ASN A 43 20.01 -1.25 -4.26
N HIS A 44 20.40 -0.73 -3.09
CA HIS A 44 21.38 0.36 -2.88
C HIS A 44 20.90 1.75 -3.33
N GLY A 45 20.46 2.54 -2.35
CA GLY A 45 20.14 3.96 -2.53
C GLY A 45 18.90 4.41 -1.74
N ARG A 46 18.40 5.58 -2.14
CA ARG A 46 17.16 6.20 -1.65
C ARG A 46 16.08 6.26 -2.73
N GLU A 47 16.39 5.79 -3.93
CA GLU A 47 15.55 5.92 -5.10
C GLU A 47 14.56 4.76 -5.25
N PHE A 48 13.32 5.09 -5.55
CA PHE A 48 12.31 4.13 -5.96
C PHE A 48 11.86 4.47 -7.38
N ARG A 49 11.91 3.49 -8.28
CA ARG A 49 11.65 3.70 -9.71
C ARG A 49 10.21 3.40 -10.07
N ALA A 50 9.62 4.22 -10.93
CA ALA A 50 8.26 4.05 -11.43
C ALA A 50 8.13 2.88 -12.44
N VAL A 51 9.23 2.59 -13.16
CA VAL A 51 9.34 1.41 -14.02
C VAL A 51 9.84 0.26 -13.15
N THR A 52 8.96 -0.71 -12.94
CA THR A 52 9.21 -1.87 -12.08
C THR A 52 9.70 -3.04 -12.89
N ASP A 53 10.19 -4.09 -12.24
CA ASP A 53 10.60 -5.33 -12.91
C ASP A 53 9.45 -5.97 -13.72
N ALA A 54 8.19 -5.72 -13.32
CA ALA A 54 7.01 -6.19 -14.05
C ALA A 54 6.77 -5.43 -15.36
N THR A 55 7.21 -4.17 -15.45
CA THR A 55 6.94 -3.27 -16.59
C THR A 55 8.20 -2.82 -17.34
N VAL A 56 9.37 -3.31 -16.93
CA VAL A 56 10.68 -2.92 -17.47
C VAL A 56 10.81 -3.19 -18.97
N THR A 57 10.24 -4.28 -19.46
CA THR A 57 10.28 -4.66 -20.88
C THR A 57 9.66 -3.61 -21.78
N PHE A 58 8.61 -2.94 -21.32
CA PHE A 58 7.89 -1.92 -22.08
C PHE A 58 8.25 -0.50 -21.66
N GLN A 59 9.14 -0.34 -20.67
CA GLN A 59 9.48 0.97 -20.08
C GLN A 59 8.24 1.75 -19.61
N THR A 60 7.21 1.04 -19.14
CA THR A 60 5.95 1.66 -18.68
C THR A 60 5.89 1.76 -17.16
N LYS A 61 5.08 2.69 -16.68
CA LYS A 61 4.78 2.84 -15.24
C LYS A 61 3.84 1.71 -14.81
N GLN A 62 4.06 1.17 -13.62
CA GLN A 62 3.15 0.18 -13.04
C GLN A 62 2.04 0.87 -12.25
N PHE A 63 0.80 0.43 -12.47
CA PHE A 63 -0.37 0.84 -11.70
C PHE A 63 -1.03 -0.39 -11.08
N LEU A 64 -1.53 -0.24 -9.85
CA LEU A 64 -2.25 -1.30 -9.13
C LEU A 64 -3.50 -0.73 -8.48
N ILE A 65 -4.53 -1.58 -8.41
CA ILE A 65 -5.70 -1.35 -7.57
C ILE A 65 -5.61 -2.36 -6.43
N ILE A 66 -5.47 -1.86 -5.20
CA ILE A 66 -5.39 -2.70 -4.00
C ILE A 66 -6.59 -2.45 -3.08
N PRO A 67 -7.05 -3.47 -2.34
CA PRO A 67 -7.94 -3.24 -1.20
C PRO A 67 -7.26 -2.40 -0.12
N SER A 68 -8.04 -1.62 0.63
CA SER A 68 -7.51 -0.74 1.67
C SER A 68 -6.65 -1.43 2.74
N PHE A 69 -7.02 -2.66 3.11
CA PHE A 69 -6.30 -3.48 4.10
C PHE A 69 -4.92 -3.99 3.63
N GLN A 70 -4.56 -3.82 2.35
CA GLN A 70 -3.23 -4.18 1.85
C GLN A 70 -2.20 -3.04 2.01
N SER A 71 -2.63 -1.87 2.46
CA SER A 71 -1.72 -0.79 2.86
C SER A 71 -1.21 -1.02 4.29
N LEU A 72 0.08 -0.75 4.52
CA LEU A 72 0.71 -0.92 5.85
C LEU A 72 0.80 0.39 6.61
N CYS A 73 1.33 1.42 5.96
CA CYS A 73 1.51 2.74 6.55
C CYS A 73 1.58 3.82 5.47
N LEU A 74 1.36 5.06 5.88
CA LEU A 74 1.67 6.24 5.07
C LEU A 74 3.14 6.62 5.27
N LEU A 75 3.68 7.35 4.30
CA LEU A 75 4.96 8.02 4.46
C LEU A 75 4.75 9.29 5.29
N ASP A 76 5.73 9.63 6.12
CA ASP A 76 5.64 10.85 6.94
C ASP A 76 5.91 12.09 6.08
N ALA A 77 6.83 11.99 5.13
CA ALA A 77 7.12 13.09 4.23
C ALA A 77 6.12 13.13 3.07
N LYS A 78 5.63 14.34 2.79
CA LYS A 78 4.89 14.60 1.56
C LYS A 78 5.84 14.57 0.37
N ILE A 79 5.66 13.60 -0.51
CA ILE A 79 6.36 13.55 -1.79
C ILE A 79 5.74 14.58 -2.74
N PRO A 80 6.52 15.45 -3.41
CA PRO A 80 5.99 16.48 -4.30
C PRO A 80 5.07 15.92 -5.40
N ASP A 81 4.02 16.67 -5.76
CA ASP A 81 2.98 16.18 -6.69
C ASP A 81 3.50 15.88 -8.10
N ASN A 82 4.59 16.55 -8.52
CA ASN A 82 5.24 16.37 -9.82
C ASN A 82 5.84 14.97 -10.03
N THR A 83 5.94 14.16 -8.99
CA THR A 83 6.46 12.78 -9.04
C THR A 83 5.57 11.80 -9.81
N LEU A 84 4.30 12.12 -10.08
CA LEU A 84 3.45 11.30 -10.96
C LEU A 84 4.08 11.17 -12.36
N ASN A 85 4.70 12.25 -12.84
CA ASN A 85 5.39 12.26 -14.12
C ASN A 85 6.83 11.75 -14.01
N GLY A 86 7.43 11.83 -12.82
CA GLY A 86 8.80 11.40 -12.56
C GLY A 86 9.06 9.91 -12.81
N SER A 87 10.29 9.61 -13.23
CA SER A 87 10.79 8.24 -13.41
C SER A 87 11.19 7.58 -12.09
N PHE A 88 11.46 8.39 -11.07
CA PHE A 88 11.82 7.95 -9.73
C PHE A 88 11.33 8.93 -8.66
N ILE A 89 11.27 8.45 -7.43
CA ILE A 89 11.11 9.25 -6.21
C ILE A 89 12.30 9.01 -5.30
N GLU A 90 12.75 10.06 -4.63
CA GLU A 90 13.75 9.96 -3.58
C GLU A 90 13.06 9.90 -2.22
N MET A 91 13.41 8.92 -1.42
CA MET A 91 12.82 8.71 -0.10
C MET A 91 13.60 9.46 0.99
N PRO A 92 12.91 10.21 1.87
CA PRO A 92 13.53 10.75 3.09
C PRO A 92 14.09 9.63 3.98
N ASP A 93 15.08 9.95 4.80
CA ASP A 93 15.84 8.95 5.56
C ASP A 93 14.95 8.18 6.54
N LEU A 94 14.07 8.90 7.25
CA LEU A 94 13.13 8.29 8.21
C LEU A 94 12.19 7.27 7.54
N ASP A 95 11.64 7.63 6.38
CA ASP A 95 10.74 6.76 5.62
C ASP A 95 11.50 5.57 5.01
N LEU A 96 12.76 5.78 4.59
CA LEU A 96 13.60 4.73 4.04
C LEU A 96 14.02 3.72 5.10
N GLU A 97 14.35 4.17 6.31
CA GLU A 97 14.65 3.31 7.45
C GLU A 97 13.42 2.46 7.83
N ARG A 98 12.25 3.09 7.91
CA ARG A 98 10.98 2.39 8.13
C ARG A 98 10.72 1.34 7.04
N PHE A 99 10.92 1.71 5.78
CA PHE A 99 10.76 0.80 4.65
C PHE A 99 11.69 -0.40 4.76
N ARG A 100 12.97 -0.18 5.08
CA ARG A 100 13.97 -1.25 5.26
C ARG A 100 13.60 -2.16 6.43
N ALA A 101 13.24 -1.58 7.58
CA ALA A 101 12.80 -2.34 8.74
C ALA A 101 11.60 -3.25 8.42
N LEU A 102 10.59 -2.73 7.71
CA LEU A 102 9.43 -3.53 7.28
C LEU A 102 9.80 -4.60 6.25
N LYS A 103 10.66 -4.26 5.28
CA LYS A 103 11.13 -5.20 4.25
C LYS A 103 11.91 -6.35 4.88
N ASP A 104 12.79 -6.06 5.83
CA ASP A 104 13.65 -7.07 6.46
C ASP A 104 12.88 -7.89 7.50
N ALA A 105 11.83 -7.31 8.11
CA ALA A 105 10.91 -8.03 8.98
C ALA A 105 9.84 -8.85 8.23
N ASN A 106 9.82 -8.86 6.89
CA ASN A 106 8.75 -9.48 6.10
C ASN A 106 8.50 -10.95 6.46
N GLU A 107 9.55 -11.74 6.66
CA GLU A 107 9.41 -13.16 7.04
C GLU A 107 8.73 -13.32 8.40
N GLN A 108 9.09 -12.46 9.36
CA GLN A 108 8.51 -12.45 10.71
C GLN A 108 7.05 -12.02 10.67
N ILE A 109 6.72 -11.01 9.88
CA ILE A 109 5.34 -10.55 9.64
C ILE A 109 4.51 -11.68 9.05
N VAL A 110 5.03 -12.37 8.01
CA VAL A 110 4.35 -13.52 7.40
C VAL A 110 4.15 -14.66 8.40
N ALA A 111 5.14 -14.95 9.25
CA ALA A 111 5.02 -15.95 10.29
C ALA A 111 3.95 -15.57 11.34
N ALA A 112 3.95 -14.33 11.80
CA ALA A 112 2.95 -13.81 12.74
C ALA A 112 1.53 -13.87 12.16
N LEU A 113 1.34 -13.51 10.88
CA LEU A 113 0.06 -13.61 10.18
C LEU A 113 -0.42 -15.06 10.03
N LYS A 114 0.49 -16.01 9.83
CA LYS A 114 0.14 -17.44 9.81
C LYS A 114 -0.30 -17.93 11.19
N LEU A 115 0.38 -17.49 12.25
CA LEU A 115 0.02 -17.84 13.63
C LEU A 115 -1.32 -17.22 14.05
N SER A 116 -1.59 -15.97 13.68
CA SER A 116 -2.87 -15.31 14.01
C SER A 116 -4.06 -16.00 13.33
N ARG A 117 -3.92 -16.44 12.08
CA ARG A 117 -4.96 -17.22 11.38
C ARG A 117 -5.22 -18.59 12.01
N LYS A 118 -4.21 -19.20 12.63
CA LYS A 118 -4.35 -20.48 13.35
C LYS A 118 -5.08 -20.32 14.68
N ARG A 119 -5.06 -19.13 15.28
CA ARG A 119 -5.96 -18.77 16.38
C ARG A 119 -7.37 -18.54 15.84
N LYS A 120 -8.01 -19.60 15.34
CA LYS A 120 -9.48 -19.65 15.40
C LYS A 120 -9.84 -19.57 16.89
N VAL A 121 -10.81 -18.74 17.20
CA VAL A 121 -11.34 -18.54 18.54
C VAL A 121 -11.84 -19.87 19.09
N GLU A 122 -11.02 -20.56 19.88
CA GLU A 122 -11.51 -21.46 20.93
C GLU A 122 -11.76 -20.56 22.15
N GLY A 123 -13.03 -20.20 22.40
CA GLY A 123 -13.44 -19.52 23.63
C GLY A 123 -13.98 -18.09 23.50
N LEU A 124 -14.95 -17.84 22.62
CA LEU A 124 -15.93 -16.76 22.83
C LEU A 124 -17.33 -17.36 22.67
N ASP A 125 -17.74 -18.12 23.69
CA ASP A 125 -19.14 -18.11 24.11
C ASP A 125 -19.39 -16.71 24.69
N LEU A 126 -19.87 -15.80 23.84
CA LEU A 126 -20.49 -14.57 24.29
C LEU A 126 -21.97 -14.89 24.48
N GLU A 127 -22.31 -15.36 25.67
CA GLU A 127 -23.64 -15.11 26.23
C GLU A 127 -23.70 -13.61 26.59
N GLU A 128 -24.51 -12.86 25.84
CA GLU A 128 -25.48 -11.88 26.34
C GLU A 128 -26.47 -11.49 25.22
#